data_AF-A0A7J7Z4Q1-F1
#
_entry.id   AF-A0A7J7Z4Q1-F1
#
_cell.length_a   1.000
_cell.length_b   1.000
_cell.length_c   1.000
_cell.angle_alpha   90.00
_cell.angle_beta   90.00
_cell.angle_gamma   90.00
#
_symmetry.space_group_name_H-M   'P 1'
#
loop_
_entity.id
_entity.type
_entity.pdbx_description
1 polymer ?
#
loop_
_entity_poly.entity_id
_entity_poly.type
_entity_poly.pdbx_seq_one_letter_code
_entity_poly.pdbx_strand_id
1 'polypeptide(L)'
;MWRQINRPQMREQEKSPEKELNEMKANKLPDTEFKAMVIRMIQEHSENFNIMKKDTKTIRKNQSEMKDTLTEMKNNLQGIKSRVDEAKNQISDLAHREAKKKHHSEQQKEKLTPKHVESVRSLWDNFKDANISIMGCQRESKKLKTF
;
A
#
# COMPACT_ATOMS: atom_id res chain seq x y z
N MET A 1 4.65 17.69 -5.21
CA MET A 1 4.32 19.06 -4.79
C MET A 1 3.53 18.96 -3.49
N TRP A 2 4.19 19.15 -2.35
CA TRP A 2 3.57 19.01 -1.03
C TRP A 2 3.04 20.36 -0.58
N ARG A 3 1.72 20.48 -0.36
CA ARG A 3 1.11 21.72 0.13
C ARG A 3 1.40 21.83 1.63
N GLN A 4 2.00 22.96 2.03
CA GLN A 4 2.09 23.40 3.42
C GLN A 4 0.67 23.51 4.00
N ILE A 5 0.37 22.72 5.03
CA ILE A 5 -0.82 22.89 5.85
C ILE A 5 -0.46 23.91 6.93
N ASN A 6 -0.96 25.13 6.77
CA ASN A 6 -0.90 26.15 7.81
C ASN A 6 -1.74 25.67 9.01
N ARG A 7 -1.09 25.52 10.17
CA ARG A 7 -1.78 25.35 11.46
C ARG A 7 -2.47 26.66 11.83
N PRO A 8 -3.78 26.69 12.11
CA PRO A 8 -4.36 27.82 12.80
C PRO A 8 -3.78 27.85 14.22
N GLN A 9 -3.16 28.98 14.57
CA GLN A 9 -2.73 29.26 15.94
C GLN A 9 -3.98 29.31 16.82
N MET A 10 -4.07 28.39 17.79
CA MET A 10 -5.03 28.51 18.87
C MET A 10 -4.73 29.80 19.65
N ARG A 11 -5.53 30.83 19.38
CA ARG A 11 -5.70 31.99 20.27
C ARG A 11 -7.16 32.04 20.67
N GLU A 12 -7.57 31.06 21.44
CA GLU A 12 -8.61 31.29 22.44
C GLU A 12 -7.86 31.38 23.76
N GLN A 13 -7.53 32.62 24.14
CA GLN A 13 -7.53 32.95 25.55
C GLN A 13 -8.94 32.66 26.03
N GLU A 14 -9.18 31.46 26.55
CA GLU A 14 -10.19 31.32 27.59
C GLU A 14 -9.73 32.24 28.72
N LYS A 15 -10.18 33.50 28.65
CA LYS A 15 -10.39 34.29 29.84
C LYS A 15 -11.35 33.45 30.67
N SER A 16 -10.77 32.64 31.56
CA SER A 16 -11.47 32.24 32.77
C SER A 16 -12.13 33.52 33.28
N PRO A 17 -13.46 33.55 33.51
CA PRO A 17 -13.95 34.54 34.43
C PRO A 17 -13.22 34.17 35.71
N GLU A 18 -12.17 34.92 36.03
CA GLU A 18 -11.68 35.08 37.39
C GLU A 18 -12.96 35.40 38.15
N LYS A 19 -13.55 34.35 38.72
CA LYS A 19 -14.64 34.45 39.67
C LYS A 19 -13.95 35.25 40.73
N GLU A 20 -14.18 36.56 40.72
CA GLU A 20 -13.76 37.48 41.77
C GLU A 20 -14.31 36.84 43.03
N LEU A 21 -13.45 36.04 43.66
CA LEU A 21 -13.75 35.34 44.87
C LEU A 21 -13.66 36.46 45.87
N ASN A 22 -14.78 37.18 46.01
CA ASN A 22 -14.94 38.32 46.87
C ASN A 22 -14.14 38.00 48.12
N GLU A 23 -12.99 38.65 48.27
CA GLU A 23 -12.16 38.59 49.45
C GLU A 23 -12.95 39.35 50.54
N MET A 24 -14.08 38.78 50.94
CA MET A 24 -14.85 39.22 52.07
C MET A 24 -13.95 38.92 53.23
N LYS A 25 -13.17 39.94 53.65
CA LYS A 25 -12.20 39.92 54.73
C LYS A 25 -12.73 39.03 55.85
N ALA A 26 -12.25 37.79 55.91
CA ALA A 26 -12.70 36.78 56.87
C ALA A 26 -12.65 37.31 58.31
N ASN A 27 -11.77 38.28 58.52
CA ASN A 27 -11.45 39.02 59.73
C ASN A 27 -12.60 39.92 60.25
N LYS A 28 -13.73 40.07 59.53
CA LYS A 28 -14.88 40.89 59.93
C LYS A 28 -16.21 40.15 60.01
N LEU A 29 -16.25 38.85 59.71
CA LEU A 29 -17.48 38.07 59.74
C LEU A 29 -17.79 37.63 61.18
N PRO A 30 -19.06 37.65 61.62
CA PRO A 30 -19.50 36.93 62.81
C PRO A 30 -19.09 35.45 62.71
N ASP A 31 -18.74 34.84 63.84
CA ASP A 31 -18.24 33.45 63.90
C ASP A 31 -19.20 32.43 63.24
N THR A 32 -20.50 32.67 63.33
CA THR A 32 -21.55 31.87 62.67
C THR A 32 -21.50 31.94 61.14
N GLU A 33 -21.29 33.14 60.59
CA GLU A 33 -21.19 33.35 59.14
C GLU A 33 -19.87 32.82 58.59
N PHE A 34 -18.77 33.01 59.33
CA PHE A 34 -17.47 32.42 58.98
C PHE A 34 -17.54 30.89 58.93
N LYS A 35 -18.12 30.25 59.95
CA LYS A 35 -18.32 28.78 59.98
C LYS A 35 -19.18 28.29 58.81
N ALA A 36 -20.26 29.00 58.49
CA ALA A 36 -21.11 28.65 57.36
C ALA A 36 -20.35 28.76 56.02
N MET A 37 -19.50 29.79 55.87
CA MET A 37 -18.65 29.95 54.69
C MET A 37 -17.67 28.79 54.53
N VAL A 38 -16.98 28.39 55.61
CA VAL A 38 -16.03 27.27 55.58
C VAL A 38 -16.72 25.96 55.22
N ILE A 39 -17.91 25.69 55.81
CA ILE A 39 -18.69 24.48 55.49
C ILE A 39 -19.05 24.44 54.00
N ARG A 40 -19.52 25.56 53.43
CA ARG A 40 -19.86 25.66 52.01
C ARG A 40 -18.64 25.43 51.11
N MET A 41 -17.49 26.03 51.44
CA MET A 41 -16.24 25.81 50.69
C MET A 41 -15.81 24.33 50.72
N ILE A 42 -15.89 23.69 51.88
CA ILE A 42 -15.56 22.26 52.02
C ILE A 42 -16.52 21.40 51.19
N GLN A 43 -17.82 21.71 51.19
CA GLN A 43 -18.82 21.00 50.39
C GLN A 43 -18.54 21.15 48.89
N GLU A 44 -18.33 22.37 48.39
CA GLU A 44 -18.00 22.65 46.99
C GLU A 44 -16.72 21.92 46.55
N HIS A 45 -15.67 21.96 47.37
CA HIS A 45 -14.43 21.23 47.08
C HIS A 45 -14.61 19.71 47.11
N SER A 46 -15.44 19.18 48.01
CA SER A 46 -15.74 17.75 48.09
C SER A 46 -16.49 17.26 46.84
N GLU A 47 -17.46 18.03 46.36
CA GLU A 47 -18.18 17.72 45.11
C GLU A 47 -17.24 17.76 43.90
N ASN A 48 -16.42 18.82 43.79
CA ASN A 48 -15.41 18.95 42.74
C ASN A 48 -14.41 17.79 42.76
N PHE A 49 -13.94 17.37 43.94
CA PHE A 49 -13.06 16.22 44.09
C PHE A 49 -13.71 14.92 43.60
N ASN A 50 -14.99 14.72 43.90
CA ASN A 50 -15.74 13.54 43.44
C ASN A 50 -15.90 13.53 41.92
N ILE A 51 -16.14 14.68 41.30
CA ILE A 51 -16.19 14.83 39.83
C ILE A 51 -14.82 14.50 39.23
N MET A 52 -13.75 15.13 39.72
CA MET A 52 -12.38 14.86 39.23
C MET A 52 -12.00 13.38 39.38
N LYS A 53 -12.42 12.73 40.46
CA LYS A 53 -12.19 11.30 40.67
C LYS A 53 -12.90 10.43 39.63
N LYS A 54 -14.13 10.78 39.24
CA LYS A 54 -14.86 10.08 38.17
C LYS A 54 -14.19 10.30 36.82
N ASP A 55 -13.84 11.54 36.50
CA ASP A 55 -13.18 11.88 35.24
C ASP A 55 -11.82 11.19 35.11
N THR A 56 -11.03 11.16 36.19
CA THR A 56 -9.75 10.43 36.21
C THR A 56 -9.92 8.94 35.92
N LYS A 57 -10.99 8.31 36.45
CA LYS A 57 -11.29 6.90 36.14
C LYS A 57 -11.68 6.71 34.68
N THR A 58 -12.52 7.58 34.13
CA THR A 58 -12.94 7.55 32.73
C THR A 58 -11.75 7.74 31.78
N ILE A 59 -10.90 8.75 32.05
CA ILE A 59 -9.68 9.01 31.28
C ILE A 59 -8.77 7.79 31.30
N ARG A 60 -8.56 7.17 32.47
CA ARG A 60 -7.73 5.96 32.58
C ARG A 60 -8.29 4.79 31.77
N LYS A 61 -9.61 4.59 31.79
CA LYS A 61 -10.28 3.56 30.98
C LYS A 61 -10.07 3.81 29.49
N ASN A 62 -10.35 5.03 29.02
CA ASN A 62 -10.18 5.41 27.62
C ASN A 62 -8.72 5.26 27.16
N GLN A 63 -7.76 5.63 28.00
CA GLN A 63 -6.33 5.42 27.71
C GLN A 63 -5.96 3.94 27.54
N SER A 64 -6.55 3.05 28.34
CA SER A 64 -6.36 1.60 28.19
C SER A 64 -6.92 1.11 26.86
N GLU A 65 -8.17 1.45 26.54
CA GLU A 65 -8.83 1.03 25.29
C GLU A 65 -8.08 1.56 24.05
N MET A 66 -7.58 2.80 24.11
CA MET A 66 -6.73 3.36 23.06
C MET A 66 -5.42 2.57 22.90
N LYS A 67 -4.79 2.16 23.99
CA LYS A 67 -3.55 1.37 23.95
C LYS A 67 -3.78 -0.02 23.33
N ASP A 68 -4.91 -0.65 23.66
CA ASP A 68 -5.29 -1.95 23.09
C ASP A 68 -5.55 -1.81 21.58
N THR A 69 -6.32 -0.78 21.19
CA THR A 69 -6.58 -0.47 19.78
C THR A 69 -5.30 -0.20 18.99
N LEU A 70 -4.37 0.60 19.56
CA LEU A 70 -3.07 0.87 18.93
C LEU A 70 -2.24 -0.40 18.76
N THR A 71 -2.32 -1.33 19.70
CA THR A 71 -1.61 -2.61 19.63
C THR A 71 -2.18 -3.48 18.52
N GLU A 72 -3.51 -3.54 18.39
CA GLU A 72 -4.17 -4.26 17.30
C GLU A 72 -3.82 -3.67 15.93
N MET A 73 -3.89 -2.33 15.80
CA MET A 73 -3.50 -1.63 14.57
C MET A 73 -2.05 -1.94 14.17
N LYS A 74 -1.13 -1.97 15.14
CA LYS A 74 0.28 -2.33 14.90
C LYS A 74 0.41 -3.76 14.37
N ASN A 75 -0.27 -4.71 14.97
CA ASN A 75 -0.24 -6.12 14.54
C ASN A 75 -0.82 -6.28 13.12
N ASN A 76 -1.94 -5.60 12.83
CA ASN A 76 -2.55 -5.61 11.51
C ASN A 76 -1.64 -5.00 10.45
N LEU A 77 -0.97 -3.89 10.75
CA LEU A 77 0.01 -3.28 9.85
C LEU A 77 1.21 -4.20 9.58
N GLN A 78 1.69 -4.91 10.60
CA GLN A 78 2.74 -5.90 10.42
C GLN A 78 2.28 -7.06 9.52
N GLY A 79 1.05 -7.56 9.71
CA GLY A 79 0.47 -8.58 8.84
C GLY A 79 0.32 -8.13 7.39
N ILE A 80 -0.15 -6.89 7.18
CA ILE A 80 -0.26 -6.28 5.83
C ILE A 80 1.13 -6.17 5.19
N LYS A 81 2.14 -5.70 5.94
CA LYS A 81 3.52 -5.59 5.43
C LYS A 81 4.03 -6.94 4.92
N SER A 82 3.90 -8.01 5.71
CA SER A 82 4.32 -9.35 5.29
C SER A 82 3.61 -9.82 4.02
N ARG A 83 2.30 -9.57 3.90
CA ARG A 83 1.52 -9.92 2.69
C ARG A 83 1.95 -9.12 1.46
N VAL A 84 2.33 -7.85 1.64
CA VAL A 84 2.86 -7.01 0.54
C VAL A 84 4.23 -7.54 0.08
N ASP A 85 5.10 -7.88 1.02
CA ASP A 85 6.41 -8.46 0.71
C ASP A 85 6.26 -9.80 -0.04
N GLU A 86 5.32 -10.65 0.39
CA GLU A 86 4.99 -11.90 -0.30
C GLU A 86 4.46 -11.66 -1.72
N ALA A 87 3.48 -10.76 -1.87
CA ALA A 87 2.92 -10.41 -3.18
C ALA A 87 3.99 -9.87 -4.14
N LYS A 88 4.93 -9.06 -3.63
CA LYS A 88 6.07 -8.56 -4.40
C LYS A 88 6.95 -9.69 -4.93
N ASN A 89 7.25 -10.69 -4.09
CA ASN A 89 8.02 -11.86 -4.50
C ASN A 89 7.27 -12.68 -5.56
N GLN A 90 5.97 -12.91 -5.37
CA GLN A 90 5.13 -13.61 -6.35
C GLN A 90 5.10 -12.90 -7.71
N ILE A 91 4.96 -11.57 -7.72
CA ILE A 91 5.01 -10.75 -8.95
C ILE A 91 6.37 -10.88 -9.64
N SER A 92 7.47 -10.83 -8.88
CA SER A 92 8.82 -10.99 -9.42
C SER A 92 9.02 -12.36 -10.08
N ASP A 93 8.56 -13.42 -9.43
CA ASP A 93 8.64 -14.78 -9.96
C ASP A 93 7.81 -14.95 -11.24
N LEU A 94 6.59 -14.39 -11.26
CA LEU A 94 5.74 -14.39 -12.45
C LEU A 94 6.40 -13.65 -13.61
N ALA A 95 6.92 -12.44 -13.36
CA ALA A 95 7.61 -11.65 -14.37
C ALA A 95 8.83 -12.40 -14.93
N HIS A 96 9.62 -13.07 -14.07
CA HIS A 96 10.75 -13.88 -14.49
C HIS A 96 10.31 -15.07 -15.37
N ARG A 97 9.25 -15.78 -14.96
CA ARG A 97 8.70 -16.92 -15.73
C ARG A 97 8.15 -16.48 -17.09
N GLU A 98 7.46 -15.35 -17.15
CA GLU A 98 6.95 -14.79 -18.41
C GLU A 98 8.07 -14.40 -19.35
N ALA A 99 9.11 -13.71 -18.86
CA ALA A 99 10.29 -13.37 -19.65
C ALA A 99 10.97 -14.62 -20.22
N LYS A 100 11.14 -15.67 -19.38
CA LYS A 100 11.73 -16.94 -19.82
C LYS A 100 10.90 -17.64 -20.89
N LYS A 101 9.57 -17.66 -20.75
CA LYS A 101 8.65 -18.23 -21.76
C LYS A 101 8.73 -17.48 -23.09
N LYS A 102 8.69 -16.14 -23.04
CA LYS A 102 8.77 -15.29 -24.24
C LYS A 102 10.07 -15.52 -24.99
N HIS A 103 11.20 -15.45 -24.29
CA HIS A 103 12.52 -15.67 -24.87
C HIS A 103 12.66 -17.07 -25.48
N HIS A 104 12.17 -18.12 -24.81
CA HIS A 104 12.21 -19.48 -25.36
C HIS A 104 11.36 -19.62 -26.63
N SER A 105 10.16 -19.03 -26.66
CA SER A 105 9.29 -19.06 -27.83
C SER A 105 9.89 -18.30 -29.02
N GLU A 106 10.47 -17.12 -28.78
CA GLU A 106 11.15 -16.33 -29.80
C GLU A 106 12.35 -17.11 -30.38
N GLN A 107 13.20 -17.69 -29.52
CA GLN A 107 14.33 -18.52 -29.96
C GLN A 107 13.91 -19.74 -30.79
N GLN A 108 12.79 -20.39 -30.44
CA GLN A 108 12.28 -21.52 -31.24
C GLN A 108 11.80 -21.06 -32.62
N LYS A 109 11.05 -19.95 -32.68
CA LYS A 109 10.60 -19.38 -33.96
C LYS A 109 11.79 -18.97 -34.82
N GLU A 110 12.77 -18.28 -34.25
CA GLU A 110 13.98 -17.82 -34.92
C GLU A 110 14.85 -18.96 -35.45
N LYS A 111 14.87 -20.12 -34.79
CA LYS A 111 15.62 -21.30 -35.29
C LYS A 111 14.86 -22.10 -36.34
N LEU A 112 13.52 -22.15 -36.24
CA LEU A 112 12.70 -22.90 -37.18
C LEU A 112 12.56 -22.17 -38.52
N THR A 113 12.38 -20.85 -38.54
CA THR A 113 12.13 -20.13 -39.79
C THR A 113 13.26 -20.23 -40.82
N PRO A 114 14.55 -20.09 -40.49
CA PRO A 114 15.63 -20.17 -41.47
C PRO A 114 15.80 -21.59 -42.03
N LYS A 115 15.67 -22.61 -41.17
CA LYS A 115 15.74 -24.02 -41.58
C LYS A 115 14.65 -24.39 -42.58
N HIS A 116 13.42 -23.94 -42.34
CA HIS A 116 12.33 -24.19 -43.27
C HIS A 116 12.53 -23.43 -44.59
N VAL A 117 13.00 -22.19 -44.54
CA VAL A 117 13.31 -21.40 -45.76
C VAL A 117 14.42 -22.06 -46.59
N GLU A 118 15.49 -22.52 -45.95
CA GLU A 118 16.60 -23.20 -46.61
C GLU A 118 16.17 -24.55 -47.22
N SER A 119 15.34 -25.32 -46.49
CA SER A 119 14.77 -26.57 -46.99
C SER A 119 13.86 -26.35 -48.21
N VAL A 120 12.99 -25.34 -48.18
CA VAL A 120 12.15 -25.01 -49.34
C VAL A 120 12.99 -24.58 -50.54
N ARG A 121 14.05 -23.80 -50.31
CA ARG A 121 14.96 -23.37 -51.36
C ARG A 121 15.69 -24.54 -52.01
N SER A 122 16.24 -25.47 -51.21
CA SER A 122 16.94 -26.63 -51.76
C SER A 122 16.02 -27.56 -52.54
N LEU A 123 14.77 -27.78 -52.08
CA LEU A 123 13.76 -28.53 -52.82
C LEU A 123 13.43 -27.88 -54.17
N TRP A 124 13.32 -26.55 -54.20
CA TRP A 124 13.04 -25.80 -55.43
C TRP A 124 14.20 -25.89 -56.44
N ASP A 125 15.44 -25.77 -55.96
CA ASP A 125 16.62 -25.89 -56.81
C ASP A 125 16.75 -27.32 -57.35
N ASN A 126 16.52 -28.35 -56.52
CA ASN A 126 16.48 -29.75 -56.96
C ASN A 126 15.40 -30.00 -58.02
N PHE A 127 14.21 -29.40 -57.87
CA PHE A 127 13.15 -29.52 -58.86
C PHE A 127 13.53 -28.88 -60.20
N LYS A 128 14.18 -27.71 -60.18
CA LYS A 128 14.71 -27.09 -61.40
C LYS A 128 15.74 -27.98 -62.09
N ASP A 129 16.70 -28.53 -61.35
CA ASP A 129 17.75 -29.38 -61.88
C ASP A 129 17.18 -30.66 -62.51
N ALA A 130 16.19 -31.27 -61.85
CA ALA A 130 15.48 -32.42 -62.38
C ALA A 130 14.74 -32.08 -63.68
N ASN A 131 14.06 -30.93 -63.75
CA ASN A 131 13.36 -30.50 -64.95
C ASN A 131 14.31 -30.24 -66.12
N ILE A 132 15.46 -29.58 -65.87
CA ILE A 132 16.50 -29.37 -66.89
C ILE A 132 17.00 -30.71 -67.43
N SER A 133 17.30 -31.65 -66.52
CA SER A 133 17.77 -33.00 -66.89
C SER A 133 16.73 -33.75 -67.74
N ILE A 134 15.46 -33.74 -67.35
CA ILE A 134 14.38 -34.40 -68.08
C ILE A 134 14.21 -33.79 -69.48
N MET A 135 14.23 -32.46 -69.60
CA MET A 135 14.13 -31.79 -70.89
C MET A 135 15.33 -32.10 -71.80
N GLY A 136 16.54 -32.21 -71.24
CA GLY A 136 17.74 -32.66 -71.94
C GLY A 136 17.57 -34.06 -72.52
N CYS A 137 17.18 -35.02 -71.68
CA CYS A 137 16.92 -36.42 -72.09
C CYS A 137 15.84 -36.52 -73.17
N GLN A 138 14.75 -35.74 -73.07
CA GLN A 138 13.70 -35.72 -74.09
C GLN A 138 14.19 -35.14 -75.43
N ARG A 139 15.07 -34.13 -75.40
CA ARG A 139 15.67 -33.54 -76.61
C ARG A 139 16.56 -34.54 -77.34
N GLU A 140 17.40 -35.27 -76.60
CA GLU A 140 18.26 -36.31 -77.16
C GLU A 140 17.44 -37.49 -77.71
N SER A 141 16.41 -37.91 -76.98
CA SER A 141 15.49 -38.97 -77.43
C SER A 141 14.76 -38.61 -78.72
N LYS A 142 14.38 -37.34 -78.92
CA LYS A 142 13.73 -36.89 -80.18
C LYS A 142 14.70 -36.88 -81.36
N LYS A 143 15.98 -36.51 -81.14
CA LYS A 143 17.03 -36.57 -82.17
C LYS A 143 17.32 -38.01 -82.62
N LEU A 144 17.27 -38.97 -81.71
CA LEU A 144 17.49 -40.39 -82.03
C LEU A 144 16.31 -41.05 -82.77
N LYS A 145 15.11 -40.48 -82.70
CA LYS A 145 13.90 -41.00 -83.37
C LYS A 145 13.63 -40.39 -84.76
N THR A 146 14.49 -39.49 -85.22
CA THR A 146 14.37 -38.81 -86.53
C THR A 146 15.37 -39.31 -87.58
N PHE A 147 16.04 -40.44 -87.31
CA PHE A 147 16.78 -41.26 -88.26
C PHE A 147 16.01 -42.55 -88.54
#